data_AF-A0AAV0CB83-F1
#
_entry.id   AF-A0AAV0CB83-F1
#
_cell.length_a   1.000
_cell.length_b   1.000
_cell.length_c   1.000
_cell.angle_alpha   90.00
_cell.angle_beta   90.00
_cell.angle_gamma   90.00
#
_symmetry.space_group_name_H-M   'P 1'
#
loop_
_entity.id
_entity.type
_entity.pdbx_description
1 polymer ?
#
loop_
_entity_poly.entity_id
_entity_poly.type
_entity_poly.pdbx_seq_one_letter_code
_entity_poly.pdbx_strand_id
1 'polypeptide(L)'
;MVKKEDSVVLLKLLKLGEVEGKSFESIVEEEFRSEFELIRYHKACYTLASILELKVLNPSKRLVAFAIIRQAFSYPKFSSNPFMPFLINAACDEEADKCERAFILHLLGCATIKEQSYLQAATSSLTTYVLKKSFQEFMRSCDPSKYDFPTIEGLRKKLKVNDSPERFSSLFDKNSEKRNSRP
;
A
#
# COMPACT_ATOMS: atom_id res chain seq x y z
N MET A 1 -0.92 -3.47 -19.91
CA MET A 1 -2.15 -4.16 -19.46
C MET A 1 -1.83 -5.52 -18.86
N VAL A 2 -2.22 -5.78 -17.61
CA VAL A 2 -2.15 -7.11 -16.94
C VAL A 2 -2.92 -8.15 -17.76
N LYS A 3 -2.43 -9.40 -17.79
CA LYS A 3 -3.14 -10.48 -18.52
C LYS A 3 -4.48 -10.73 -17.84
N LYS A 4 -5.48 -11.25 -18.57
CA LYS A 4 -6.79 -11.57 -17.98
C LYS A 4 -6.66 -12.53 -16.79
N GLU A 5 -5.80 -13.54 -16.93
CA GLU A 5 -5.48 -14.52 -15.88
C GLU A 5 -4.94 -13.85 -14.61
N ASP A 6 -3.88 -13.05 -14.75
CA ASP A 6 -3.29 -12.28 -13.63
C ASP A 6 -4.34 -11.39 -12.94
N SER A 7 -5.29 -10.81 -13.69
CA SER A 7 -6.35 -9.97 -13.13
C SER A 7 -7.33 -10.78 -12.28
N VAL A 8 -7.67 -11.99 -12.71
CA VAL A 8 -8.52 -12.92 -11.94
C VAL A 8 -7.82 -13.34 -10.65
N VAL A 9 -6.52 -13.63 -10.71
CA VAL A 9 -5.71 -13.95 -9.53
C VAL A 9 -5.67 -12.77 -8.56
N LEU A 10 -5.43 -11.55 -9.04
CA LEU A 10 -5.46 -10.36 -8.18
C LEU A 10 -6.81 -10.19 -7.49
N LEU A 11 -7.92 -10.38 -8.20
CA LEU A 11 -9.26 -10.32 -7.61
C LEU A 11 -9.48 -11.41 -6.56
N LYS A 12 -8.98 -12.63 -6.78
CA LYS A 12 -9.00 -13.73 -5.79
C LYS A 12 -8.23 -13.32 -4.53
N LEU A 13 -7.01 -12.80 -4.68
CA LEU A 13 -6.18 -12.36 -3.55
C LEU A 13 -6.84 -11.25 -2.74
N LEU A 14 -7.43 -10.24 -3.41
CA LEU A 14 -8.13 -9.15 -2.73
C LEU A 14 -9.30 -9.65 -1.88
N LYS A 15 -10.06 -10.64 -2.37
CA LYS A 15 -11.16 -11.25 -1.62
C LYS A 15 -10.71 -12.02 -0.38
N LEU A 16 -9.45 -12.43 -0.30
CA LEU A 16 -8.94 -13.10 0.90
C LEU A 16 -8.93 -12.18 2.13
N GLY A 17 -8.89 -10.86 1.95
CA GLY A 17 -9.04 -9.90 3.06
C GLY A 17 -10.44 -9.89 3.68
N GLU A 18 -11.44 -10.50 3.03
CA GLU A 18 -12.79 -10.65 3.55
C GLU A 18 -12.96 -11.96 4.33
N VAL A 19 -12.03 -12.90 4.17
CA VAL A 19 -12.04 -14.19 4.90
C VAL A 19 -11.63 -13.94 6.35
N GLU A 20 -12.45 -14.40 7.28
CA GLU A 20 -12.17 -14.21 8.71
C GLU A 20 -10.92 -14.98 9.14
N GLY A 21 -10.05 -14.32 9.90
CA GLY A 21 -8.81 -14.91 10.44
C GLY A 21 -7.66 -15.04 9.44
N LYS A 22 -7.85 -14.75 8.14
CA LYS A 22 -6.76 -14.77 7.17
C LYS A 22 -5.87 -13.53 7.37
N SER A 23 -4.62 -13.75 7.75
CA SER A 23 -3.65 -12.67 8.00
C SER A 23 -3.13 -12.05 6.70
N PHE A 24 -2.72 -10.77 6.74
CA PHE A 24 -2.07 -10.14 5.59
C PHE A 24 -0.77 -10.84 5.21
N GLU A 25 -0.01 -11.32 6.20
CA GLU A 25 1.21 -12.10 6.00
C GLU A 25 0.94 -13.37 5.18
N SER A 26 -0.06 -14.16 5.55
CA SER A 26 -0.44 -15.38 4.82
C SER A 26 -0.87 -15.04 3.38
N ILE A 27 -1.67 -14.00 3.17
CA ILE A 27 -2.08 -13.57 1.81
C ILE A 27 -0.86 -13.19 0.95
N VAL A 28 0.09 -12.47 1.53
CA VAL A 28 1.28 -12.03 0.80
C VAL A 28 2.24 -13.20 0.56
N GLU A 29 2.63 -13.91 1.61
CA GLU A 29 3.72 -14.91 1.56
C GLU A 29 3.27 -16.24 0.97
N GLU A 30 2.05 -16.70 1.24
CA GLU A 30 1.57 -18.01 0.79
C GLU A 30 0.80 -17.91 -0.54
N GLU A 31 0.00 -16.87 -0.75
CA GLU A 31 -0.92 -16.79 -1.89
C GLU A 31 -0.34 -15.93 -3.02
N PHE A 32 0.07 -14.69 -2.75
CA PHE A 32 0.59 -13.81 -3.80
C PHE A 32 1.91 -14.34 -4.39
N ARG A 33 2.85 -14.77 -3.55
CA ARG A 33 4.16 -15.26 -4.01
C ARG A 33 4.10 -16.64 -4.69
N SER A 34 3.07 -17.45 -4.41
CA SER A 34 2.90 -18.73 -5.10
C SER A 34 2.25 -18.58 -6.48
N GLU A 35 1.36 -17.58 -6.64
CA GLU A 35 0.63 -17.35 -7.89
C GLU A 35 1.39 -16.46 -8.90
N PHE A 36 2.25 -15.56 -8.41
CA PHE A 36 3.02 -14.63 -9.24
C PHE A 36 4.51 -14.95 -9.26
N GLU A 37 5.08 -14.95 -10.47
CA GLU A 37 6.53 -14.94 -10.65
C GLU A 37 7.08 -13.52 -10.45
N LEU A 38 8.35 -13.41 -10.03
CA LEU A 38 9.01 -12.12 -9.79
C LEU A 38 8.92 -11.15 -10.98
N ILE A 39 9.01 -11.66 -12.21
CA ILE A 39 8.92 -10.84 -13.43
C ILE A 39 7.54 -10.17 -13.60
N ARG A 40 6.51 -10.70 -12.94
CA ARG A 40 5.13 -10.21 -13.00
C ARG A 40 4.78 -9.26 -11.85
N TYR A 41 5.62 -9.15 -10.81
CA TYR A 41 5.33 -8.35 -9.60
C TYR A 41 5.09 -6.88 -9.91
N HIS A 42 5.95 -6.27 -10.74
CA HIS A 42 5.79 -4.86 -11.12
C HIS A 42 4.44 -4.59 -11.78
N LYS A 43 4.04 -5.48 -12.69
CA LYS A 43 2.78 -5.37 -13.42
C LYS A 43 1.55 -5.55 -12.51
N ALA A 44 1.64 -6.52 -11.60
CA ALA A 44 0.62 -6.80 -10.60
C ALA A 44 0.44 -5.61 -9.64
N CYS A 45 1.53 -5.12 -9.06
CA CYS A 45 1.51 -3.98 -8.13
C CYS A 45 1.07 -2.68 -8.81
N TYR A 46 1.46 -2.44 -10.06
CA TYR A 46 0.97 -1.30 -10.84
C TYR A 46 -0.54 -1.33 -11.02
N THR A 47 -1.11 -2.50 -11.27
CA THR A 47 -2.57 -2.66 -11.42
C THR A 47 -3.29 -2.47 -10.09
N LEU A 48 -2.74 -2.99 -8.99
CA LEU A 48 -3.27 -2.73 -7.66
C LEU A 48 -3.24 -1.23 -7.32
N ALA A 49 -2.13 -0.54 -7.59
CA ALA A 49 -2.01 0.90 -7.38
C ALA A 49 -3.04 1.68 -8.21
N SER A 50 -3.19 1.33 -9.49
CA SER A 50 -4.18 1.97 -10.38
C SER A 50 -5.62 1.78 -9.86
N ILE A 51 -5.97 0.59 -9.39
CA ILE A 51 -7.32 0.31 -8.88
C ILE A 51 -7.57 0.99 -7.52
N LEU A 52 -6.53 1.14 -6.70
CA LEU A 52 -6.59 1.89 -5.45
C LEU A 52 -6.89 3.38 -5.70
N GLU A 53 -6.26 3.99 -6.72
CA GLU A 53 -6.53 5.38 -7.12
C GLU A 53 -7.97 5.60 -7.60
N LEU A 54 -8.59 4.59 -8.23
CA LEU A 54 -9.99 4.64 -8.64
C LEU A 54 -10.98 4.60 -7.46
N LYS A 55 -10.52 4.32 -6.23
CA LYS A 55 -11.33 4.24 -5.00
C LYS A 55 -12.55 3.29 -5.10
N VAL A 56 -12.48 2.27 -5.96
CA VAL A 56 -13.56 1.30 -6.19
C VAL A 56 -13.53 0.09 -5.24
N LEU A 57 -12.43 -0.09 -4.51
CA LEU A 57 -12.26 -1.21 -3.58
C LEU A 57 -12.87 -0.86 -2.21
N ASN A 58 -13.48 -1.86 -1.57
CA ASN A 58 -13.89 -1.75 -0.17
C ASN A 58 -12.64 -1.76 0.77
N PRO A 59 -12.79 -1.37 2.05
CA PRO A 59 -11.64 -1.20 2.95
C PRO A 59 -10.76 -2.44 3.09
N SER A 60 -11.33 -3.65 3.21
CA SER A 60 -10.56 -4.89 3.37
C SER A 60 -9.67 -5.16 2.16
N LYS A 61 -10.21 -5.02 0.95
CA LYS A 61 -9.46 -5.15 -0.30
C LYS A 61 -8.37 -4.10 -0.42
N ARG A 62 -8.62 -2.86 0.03
CA ARG A 62 -7.59 -1.80 0.01
C ARG A 62 -6.41 -2.14 0.91
N LEU A 63 -6.66 -2.61 2.15
CA LEU A 63 -5.57 -2.99 3.05
C LEU A 63 -4.75 -4.17 2.50
N VAL A 64 -5.40 -5.18 1.91
CA VAL A 64 -4.68 -6.27 1.23
C VAL A 64 -3.83 -5.76 0.07
N ALA A 65 -4.36 -4.87 -0.76
CA ALA A 65 -3.62 -4.29 -1.87
C ALA A 65 -2.36 -3.53 -1.40
N PHE A 66 -2.48 -2.71 -0.35
CA PHE A 66 -1.33 -2.02 0.24
C PHE A 66 -0.28 -2.98 0.80
N ALA A 67 -0.72 -4.05 1.49
CA ALA A 67 0.18 -5.07 2.00
C ALA A 67 0.97 -5.76 0.88
N ILE A 68 0.29 -6.16 -0.20
CA ILE A 68 0.93 -6.77 -1.38
C ILE A 68 1.93 -5.79 -2.02
N ILE A 69 1.52 -4.55 -2.30
CA ILE A 69 2.39 -3.53 -2.93
C ILE A 69 3.65 -3.30 -2.08
N ARG A 70 3.50 -3.20 -0.75
CA ARG A 70 4.64 -2.99 0.15
C ARG A 70 5.60 -4.17 0.19
N GLN A 71 5.07 -5.40 0.21
CA GLN A 71 5.85 -6.60 0.47
C GLN A 71 6.36 -7.32 -0.78
N ALA A 72 5.76 -7.10 -1.95
CA ALA A 72 6.25 -7.68 -3.20
C ALA A 72 7.76 -7.39 -3.43
N PHE A 73 8.23 -6.23 -2.97
CA PHE A 73 9.61 -5.78 -3.13
C PHE A 73 10.42 -5.76 -1.82
N SER A 74 9.97 -6.44 -0.76
CA SER A 74 10.75 -6.56 0.50
C SER A 74 11.85 -7.63 0.44
N TYR A 75 11.99 -8.32 -0.69
CA TYR A 75 12.96 -9.40 -0.90
C TYR A 75 14.38 -8.86 -1.14
N PRO A 76 15.45 -9.55 -0.70
CA PRO A 76 16.84 -9.09 -0.87
C PRO A 76 17.29 -8.82 -2.31
N LYS A 77 16.58 -9.38 -3.30
CA LYS A 77 16.87 -9.17 -4.73
C LYS A 77 16.45 -7.78 -5.22
N PHE A 78 15.63 -7.05 -4.47
CA PHE A 78 15.21 -5.70 -4.84
C PHE A 78 15.99 -4.67 -4.02
N SER A 79 16.60 -3.71 -4.73
CA SER A 79 17.34 -2.61 -4.09
C SER A 79 16.41 -1.59 -3.43
N SER A 80 15.20 -1.42 -3.97
CA SER A 80 14.16 -0.54 -3.44
C SER A 80 12.78 -0.96 -3.96
N ASN A 81 11.72 -0.50 -3.29
CA ASN A 81 10.35 -0.69 -3.74
C ASN A 81 9.93 0.52 -4.63
N PRO A 82 9.61 0.32 -5.92
CA PRO A 82 9.26 1.42 -6.83
C PRO A 82 7.92 2.10 -6.48
N PHE A 83 7.10 1.49 -5.63
CA PHE A 83 5.81 2.02 -5.19
C PHE A 83 5.89 2.81 -3.87
N MET A 84 7.10 3.07 -3.34
CA MET A 84 7.26 3.86 -2.12
C MET A 84 6.61 5.26 -2.21
N PRO A 85 6.75 6.04 -3.30
CA PRO A 85 6.06 7.32 -3.41
C PRO A 85 4.53 7.21 -3.32
N PHE A 86 3.95 6.16 -3.93
CA PHE A 86 2.52 5.89 -3.85
C PHE A 86 2.07 5.58 -2.42
N LEU A 87 2.80 4.71 -1.70
CA LEU A 87 2.51 4.37 -0.31
C LEU A 87 2.64 5.59 0.62
N ILE A 88 3.64 6.45 0.39
CA ILE A 88 3.84 7.69 1.14
C ILE A 88 2.65 8.64 0.91
N ASN A 89 2.24 8.83 -0.34
CA ASN A 89 1.11 9.69 -0.66
C ASN A 89 -0.18 9.17 0.00
N ALA A 90 -0.43 7.86 -0.06
CA ALA A 90 -1.61 7.24 0.53
C ALA A 90 -1.63 7.32 2.08
N ALA A 91 -0.47 7.23 2.74
CA ALA A 91 -0.37 7.42 4.20
C ALA A 91 -0.70 8.87 4.64
N CYS A 92 -0.43 9.84 3.76
CA CYS A 92 -0.62 11.26 4.00
C CYS A 92 -1.92 11.84 3.39
N ASP A 93 -2.76 11.03 2.74
CA ASP A 93 -4.04 11.48 2.18
C ASP A 93 -5.02 11.82 3.32
N GLU A 94 -5.31 13.10 3.51
CA GLU A 94 -6.19 13.56 4.60
C GLU A 94 -7.65 13.16 4.41
N GLU A 95 -8.06 12.90 3.15
CA GLU A 95 -9.41 12.47 2.79
C GLU A 95 -9.60 10.95 3.00
N ALA A 96 -8.51 10.21 3.24
CA ALA A 96 -8.56 8.77 3.48
C ALA A 96 -8.93 8.43 4.93
N ASP A 97 -9.51 7.24 5.11
CA ASP A 97 -9.83 6.71 6.43
C ASP A 97 -8.58 6.66 7.33
N LYS A 98 -8.71 7.12 8.58
CA LYS A 98 -7.57 7.23 9.49
C LYS A 98 -6.97 5.88 9.87
N CYS A 99 -7.78 4.83 9.96
CA CYS A 99 -7.28 3.47 10.21
C CYS A 99 -6.53 2.92 9.00
N GLU A 100 -6.98 3.22 7.78
CA GLU A 100 -6.25 2.90 6.57
C GLU A 100 -4.89 3.61 6.51
N ARG A 101 -4.85 4.91 6.81
CA ARG A 101 -3.59 5.66 6.89
C ARG A 101 -2.65 5.09 7.96
N ALA A 102 -3.19 4.76 9.14
CA ALA A 102 -2.42 4.13 10.22
C ALA A 102 -1.85 2.77 9.80
N PHE A 103 -2.63 1.97 9.07
CA PHE A 103 -2.19 0.69 8.51
C PHE A 103 -0.99 0.88 7.58
N ILE A 104 -1.07 1.84 6.65
CA ILE A 104 0.03 2.14 5.71
C ILE A 104 1.27 2.63 6.47
N LEU A 105 1.10 3.45 7.52
CA LEU A 105 2.20 3.86 8.38
C LEU A 105 2.86 2.68 9.11
N HIS A 106 2.10 1.68 9.56
CA HIS A 106 2.66 0.44 10.12
C HIS A 106 3.44 -0.35 9.06
N LEU A 107 2.92 -0.47 7.84
CA LEU A 107 3.60 -1.12 6.71
C LEU A 107 4.90 -0.42 6.30
N LEU A 108 4.96 0.90 6.46
CA LEU A 108 6.17 1.71 6.24
C LEU A 108 7.11 1.71 7.47
N GLY A 109 6.69 1.09 8.59
CA GLY A 109 7.37 1.11 9.87
C GLY A 109 7.62 2.52 10.41
N CYS A 110 6.70 3.44 10.11
CA CYS A 110 6.72 4.86 10.49
C CYS A 110 5.56 5.26 11.40
N ALA A 111 4.70 4.30 11.79
CA ALA A 111 3.60 4.55 12.72
C ALA A 111 4.15 5.11 14.04
N THR A 112 3.71 6.32 14.38
CA THR A 112 4.06 7.00 15.63
C THR A 112 2.83 6.96 16.52
N ILE A 113 2.93 6.23 17.63
CA ILE A 113 1.86 6.09 18.62
C ILE A 113 2.15 7.07 19.76
N LYS A 114 1.23 8.00 20.04
CA LYS A 114 1.37 9.08 21.02
C LYS A 114 1.77 8.57 22.41
N GLU A 115 1.21 7.44 22.82
CA GLU A 115 1.44 6.82 24.14
C GLU A 115 2.76 6.05 24.25
N GLN A 116 3.47 5.81 23.14
CA GLN A 116 4.72 5.03 23.09
C GLN A 116 5.89 5.82 22.47
N SER A 117 5.82 7.15 22.47
CA SER A 117 6.80 8.05 21.85
C SER A 117 8.24 7.94 22.39
N TYR A 118 8.48 7.13 23.43
CA TYR A 118 9.79 6.85 24.02
C TYR A 118 10.42 5.52 23.57
N LEU A 119 9.72 4.67 22.82
CA LEU A 119 10.29 3.44 22.24
C LEU A 119 10.25 3.53 20.72
N GLN A 120 11.41 3.80 20.12
CA GLN A 120 11.59 3.69 18.68
C GLN A 120 11.46 2.20 18.30
N ALA A 121 10.24 1.76 18.01
CA ALA A 121 10.01 0.42 17.49
C ALA A 121 10.79 0.27 16.19
N ALA A 122 11.65 -0.76 16.10
CA ALA A 122 12.36 -1.05 14.86
C ALA A 122 11.35 -1.19 13.71
N THR A 123 11.62 -0.55 12.57
CA THR A 123 10.74 -0.53 11.37
C THR A 123 10.23 -1.93 10.99
N SER A 124 11.05 -2.96 11.17
CA SER A 124 10.71 -4.37 10.95
C SER A 124 9.63 -4.89 11.91
N SER A 125 9.66 -4.46 13.18
CA SER A 125 8.71 -4.90 14.22
C SER A 125 7.29 -4.42 13.95
N LEU A 126 7.11 -3.16 13.56
CA LEU A 126 5.79 -2.59 13.23
C LEU A 126 5.19 -3.23 11.97
N THR A 127 6.02 -3.37 10.94
CA THR A 127 5.60 -4.00 9.68
C THR A 127 5.18 -5.45 9.92
N THR A 128 5.99 -6.22 10.67
CA THR A 128 5.67 -7.61 11.01
C THR A 128 4.43 -7.71 11.89
N TYR A 129 4.26 -6.80 12.85
CA TYR A 129 3.10 -6.75 13.74
C TYR A 129 1.79 -6.60 12.97
N VAL A 130 1.73 -5.64 12.04
CA VAL A 130 0.49 -5.38 11.29
C VAL A 130 0.20 -6.49 10.28
N LEU A 131 1.23 -7.08 9.68
CA LEU A 131 1.06 -8.17 8.72
C LEU A 131 0.49 -9.44 9.36
N LYS A 132 0.84 -9.72 10.61
CA LYS A 132 0.34 -10.90 11.35
C LYS A 132 -1.15 -10.85 11.66
N LYS A 133 -1.78 -9.68 11.55
CA LYS A 133 -3.22 -9.51 11.78
C LYS A 133 -4.02 -9.82 10.53
N SER A 134 -5.27 -10.23 10.73
CA SER A 134 -6.34 -10.15 9.73
C SER A 134 -6.90 -8.73 9.63
N PHE A 135 -7.70 -8.47 8.59
CA PHE A 135 -8.42 -7.21 8.44
C PHE A 135 -9.29 -6.89 9.66
N GLN A 136 -10.06 -7.88 10.14
CA GLN A 136 -11.00 -7.71 11.25
C GLN A 136 -10.26 -7.40 12.55
N GLU A 137 -9.16 -8.10 12.83
CA GLU A 137 -8.36 -7.84 14.03
C GLU A 137 -7.70 -6.46 13.99
N PHE A 138 -7.18 -6.04 12.83
CA PHE A 138 -6.63 -4.71 12.67
C PHE A 138 -7.71 -3.65 12.93
N MET A 139 -8.83 -3.72 12.23
CA MET A 139 -9.91 -2.73 12.35
C MET A 139 -10.52 -2.68 13.75
N ARG A 140 -10.72 -3.82 14.43
CA ARG A 140 -11.22 -3.86 15.82
C ARG A 140 -10.25 -3.20 16.80
N SER A 141 -8.95 -3.32 16.57
CA SER A 141 -7.90 -2.74 17.43
C SER A 141 -7.46 -1.34 17.02
N CYS A 142 -7.96 -0.83 15.89
CA CYS A 142 -7.55 0.46 15.38
C CYS A 142 -8.21 1.59 16.17
N ASP A 143 -7.39 2.41 16.82
CA ASP A 143 -7.80 3.67 17.42
C ASP A 143 -7.04 4.82 16.76
N PRO A 144 -7.68 5.56 15.83
CA PRO A 144 -7.09 6.71 15.16
C PRO A 144 -6.54 7.80 16.09
N SER A 145 -7.09 7.94 17.31
CA SER A 145 -6.70 9.00 18.23
C SER A 145 -5.27 8.82 18.76
N LYS A 146 -4.79 7.58 18.78
CA LYS A 146 -3.46 7.19 19.26
C LYS A 146 -2.35 7.48 18.28
N TYR A 147 -2.66 7.76 17.02
CA TYR A 147 -1.67 7.98 15.98
C TYR A 147 -1.36 9.47 15.78
N ASP A 148 -0.08 9.76 15.59
CA ASP A 148 0.37 11.02 15.00
C ASP A 148 0.56 10.81 13.50
N PHE A 149 -0.22 11.54 12.70
CA PHE A 149 -0.13 11.49 11.25
C PHE A 149 0.92 12.49 10.76
N PRO A 150 2.03 12.03 10.16
CA PRO A 150 3.08 12.93 9.69
C PRO A 150 2.66 13.67 8.42
N THR A 151 3.29 14.82 8.18
CA THR A 151 3.25 15.47 6.87
C THR A 151 4.00 14.63 5.83
N ILE A 152 3.67 14.83 4.55
CA ILE A 152 4.32 14.13 3.43
C ILE A 152 5.84 14.35 3.41
N GLU A 153 6.29 15.59 3.66
CA GLU A 153 7.71 15.94 3.72
C GLU A 153 8.40 15.24 4.91
N GLY A 154 7.74 15.21 6.07
CA GLY A 154 8.25 14.52 7.24
C GLY A 154 8.43 13.02 7.01
N LEU A 155 7.48 12.40 6.29
CA LEU A 155 7.53 10.97 5.97
C LEU A 155 8.60 10.65 4.92
N ARG A 156 8.73 11.46 3.85
CA ARG A 156 9.80 11.31 2.84
C ARG A 156 11.19 11.40 3.47
N LYS A 157 11.40 12.39 4.34
CA LYS A 157 12.66 12.57 5.07
C LYS A 157 13.00 11.36 5.95
N LYS A 158 12.02 10.81 6.68
CA LYS A 158 12.21 9.59 7.49
C LYS A 158 12.62 8.38 6.64
N LEU A 159 12.01 8.24 5.46
CA LEU A 159 12.24 7.08 4.57
C LEU A 159 13.41 7.26 3.61
N LYS A 160 14.09 8.41 3.62
CA LYS A 160 15.19 8.76 2.68
C LYS A 160 14.78 8.55 1.22
N VAL A 161 13.51 8.77 0.90
CA VAL A 161 13.00 8.70 -0.47
C VAL A 161 13.26 10.04 -1.14
N ASN A 162 14.08 10.04 -2.18
CA ASN A 162 14.33 11.24 -2.98
C ASN A 162 13.03 11.66 -3.69
N ASP A 163 12.84 12.97 -3.86
CA ASP A 163 11.74 13.55 -4.63
C ASP A 163 11.89 13.19 -6.12
N SER A 164 11.57 11.96 -6.51
CA SER A 164 11.14 11.71 -7.89
C SER A 164 9.62 11.87 -7.93
N PRO A 165 9.09 12.97 -8.51
CA PRO A 165 7.68 13.09 -8.81
C PRO A 165 7.39 12.25 -10.05
N GLU A 166 7.70 10.95 -10.01
CA GLU A 166 6.96 10.03 -10.85
C GLU A 166 5.59 9.89 -10.16
N ARG A 167 4.74 10.89 -10.37
CA ARG A 167 3.30 10.65 -10.46
C ARG A 167 3.21 9.39 -11.30
N PHE A 168 2.61 8.33 -10.76
CA PHE A 168 2.15 7.22 -11.57
C PHE A 168 1.32 7.87 -12.66
N SER A 169 1.95 8.15 -13.81
CA SER A 169 1.35 9.01 -14.83
C SER A 169 0.06 8.32 -15.17
N SER A 170 -1.03 8.98 -14.78
CA SER A 170 -2.31 8.33 -14.78
C SER A 170 -2.53 7.87 -16.21
N LEU A 171 -3.07 6.67 -16.39
CA LEU A 171 -3.52 6.20 -17.70
C LEU A 171 -4.55 7.16 -18.34
N PHE A 172 -4.98 8.20 -17.61
CA PHE A 172 -5.98 9.19 -17.97
C PHE A 172 -5.44 10.60 -18.26
N ASP A 173 -4.17 10.90 -17.97
CA ASP A 173 -3.58 12.24 -18.23
C ASP A 173 -3.26 12.49 -19.71
N LYS A 174 -3.48 11.51 -20.61
CA LYS A 174 -3.14 11.65 -22.03
C LYS A 174 -4.24 12.23 -22.93
N ASN A 175 -5.33 12.77 -22.38
CA ASN A 175 -6.48 13.25 -23.18
C ASN A 175 -6.96 14.69 -22.93
N SER A 176 -6.16 15.58 -22.34
CA SER A 176 -6.57 16.99 -22.15
C SER A 176 -5.88 18.03 -23.06
N GLU A 177 -4.88 17.68 -23.87
CA GLU A 177 -4.18 18.66 -24.73
C GLU A 177 -4.25 18.35 -26.22
N LYS A 178 -5.45 18.39 -26.82
CA LYS A 178 -5.63 18.65 -28.28
C LYS A 178 -6.99 19.26 -28.60
N ARG A 179 -7.35 20.36 -27.94
CA ARG A 179 -8.32 21.32 -28.50
C ARG A 179 -7.91 22.70 -28.00
N ASN A 180 -7.22 23.45 -28.85
CA ASN A 180 -7.43 24.88 -29.11
C ASN A 180 -6.19 25.49 -29.78
N SER A 181 -6.20 25.51 -31.12
CA SER A 181 -5.53 26.54 -31.93
C SER A 181 -5.80 26.34 -33.43
N ARG A 182 -6.94 26.88 -33.89
CA ARG A 182 -7.09 27.60 -35.17
C ARG A 182 -8.06 28.74 -34.88
N PRO A 183 -7.69 29.98 -35.23
CA PRO A 183 -7.97 30.48 -36.58
C PRO A 183 -6.73 30.51 -37.45
#